data_AF-A0A1Q8VQ49-F1
#
_entry.id   AF-A0A1Q8VQ49-F1
#
_cell.length_a   1.000
_cell.length_b   1.000
_cell.length_c   1.000
_cell.angle_alpha   90.00
_cell.angle_beta   90.00
_cell.angle_gamma   90.00
#
_symmetry.space_group_name_H-M   'P 1'
#
loop_
_entity.id
_entity.type
_entity.pdbx_description
1 polymer ?
#
loop_
_entity_poly.entity_id
_entity_poly.type
_entity_poly.pdbx_seq_one_letter_code
_entity_poly.pdbx_strand_id
1 'polypeptide(L)' 'MTPATGLAATNARADEAASRELFAARAELASLGATASPSRLERALERLEAAQQASRRTLAQAA' A
#
# COMPACT_ATOMS: atom_id res chain seq x y z
N MET A 1 -26.81 -17.69 -6.51
CA MET A 1 -25.57 -17.14 -5.94
C MET A 1 -25.48 -15.68 -6.39
N THR A 2 -25.62 -14.74 -5.47
CA THR A 2 -25.66 -13.31 -5.78
C THR A 2 -24.25 -12.76 -6.04
N PRO A 3 -23.98 -12.10 -7.17
CA PRO A 3 -22.65 -11.56 -7.52
C PRO A 3 -22.18 -10.43 -6.59
N ALA A 4 -23.12 -9.78 -5.87
CA ALA A 4 -22.83 -8.66 -4.96
C ALA A 4 -21.91 -9.04 -3.79
N THR A 5 -22.02 -10.26 -3.25
CA THR A 5 -21.16 -10.74 -2.15
C THR A 5 -19.72 -11.00 -2.62
N GLY A 6 -19.55 -11.40 -3.89
CA GLY A 6 -18.23 -11.65 -4.47
C GLY A 6 -17.41 -10.37 -4.61
N LEU A 7 -18.04 -9.28 -5.07
CA LEU A 7 -17.39 -7.98 -5.25
C LEU A 7 -16.96 -7.36 -3.91
N ALA A 8 -17.83 -7.45 -2.89
CA ALA A 8 -17.51 -6.96 -1.54
C ALA A 8 -16.31 -7.71 -0.93
N ALA A 9 -16.23 -9.03 -1.12
CA ALA A 9 -15.10 -9.84 -0.63
C ALA A 9 -13.79 -9.53 -1.37
N THR A 10 -13.83 -9.24 -2.68
CA THR A 10 -12.65 -8.81 -3.43
C THR A 10 -12.16 -7.42 -3.03
N ASN A 11 -13.08 -6.48 -2.79
CA ASN A 11 -12.72 -5.13 -2.36
C ASN A 11 -12.08 -5.13 -0.96
N ALA A 12 -12.62 -5.92 -0.02
CA ALA A 12 -12.04 -6.10 1.31
C ALA A 12 -10.63 -6.71 1.26
N ARG A 13 -10.41 -7.71 0.39
CA ARG A 13 -9.06 -8.29 0.20
C ARG A 13 -8.08 -7.32 -0.44
N ALA A 14 -8.53 -6.52 -1.40
CA ALA A 14 -7.71 -5.47 -2.01
C ALA A 14 -7.33 -4.39 -0.98
N ASP A 15 -8.23 -4.07 -0.06
CA ASP A 15 -8.00 -3.08 0.99
C ASP A 15 -6.98 -3.58 2.02
N GLU A 16 -7.12 -4.82 2.46
CA GLU A 16 -6.12 -5.48 3.31
C GLU A 16 -4.74 -5.52 2.64
N ALA A 17 -4.67 -5.90 1.36
CA ALA A 17 -3.41 -5.96 0.64
C ALA A 17 -2.76 -4.57 0.54
N ALA A 18 -3.53 -3.54 0.20
CA ALA A 18 -3.02 -2.17 0.12
C ALA A 18 -2.55 -1.65 1.49
N SER A 19 -3.26 -1.99 2.56
CA SER A 19 -2.88 -1.63 3.93
C SER A 19 -1.58 -2.31 4.37
N ARG A 20 -1.40 -3.60 4.04
CA ARG A 20 -0.18 -4.35 4.32
C ARG A 20 1.02 -3.78 3.56
N GLU A 21 0.86 -3.48 2.28
CA GLU A 21 1.93 -2.88 1.46
C GLU A 21 2.34 -1.49 1.97
N LEU A 22 1.37 -0.68 2.38
CA LEU A 22 1.64 0.64 2.95
C LEU A 22 2.35 0.54 4.32
N PHE A 23 2.00 -0.45 5.15
CA PHE A 23 2.75 -0.73 6.37
C PHE A 23 4.19 -1.17 6.07
N ALA A 24 4.37 -2.08 5.10
CA ALA A 24 5.68 -2.58 4.70
C ALA A 24 6.58 -1.46 4.17
N ALA A 25 6.05 -0.59 3.30
CA ALA A 25 6.81 0.55 2.76
C ALA A 25 7.23 1.55 3.84
N ARG A 26 6.37 1.79 4.85
CA ARG A 26 6.72 2.63 6.01
C ARG A 26 7.82 2.00 6.87
N ALA A 27 7.74 0.69 7.12
CA ALA A 27 8.75 -0.04 7.86
C ALA A 27 10.10 -0.05 7.13
N GLU A 28 10.08 -0.25 5.80
CA GLU A 28 11.27 -0.17 4.95
C GLU A 28 11.93 1.21 5.06
N LEU A 29 11.15 2.30 4.91
CA LEU A 29 11.65 3.67 5.07
C LEU A 29 12.21 3.93 6.47
N ALA A 30 11.53 3.50 7.53
CA ALA A 30 11.98 3.65 8.91
C ALA A 30 13.25 2.83 9.23
N SER A 31 13.48 1.73 8.51
CA SER A 31 14.68 0.92 8.64
C SER A 31 15.91 1.53 7.97
N LEU A 32 15.72 2.56 7.12
CA LEU A 32 16.83 3.27 6.51
C LEU A 32 17.55 4.10 7.57
N GLY A 33 18.71 3.61 7.99
CA GLY A 33 19.63 4.37 8.82
C GLY A 33 20.22 5.57 8.07
N ALA A 34 20.81 6.50 8.82
CA ALA A 34 21.42 7.73 8.28
C ALA A 34 22.57 7.51 7.28
N THR A 35 23.05 6.27 7.15
CA THR A 35 24.11 5.87 6.21
C THR A 35 23.58 5.25 4.91
N ALA A 36 22.26 5.13 4.75
CA ALA A 36 21.66 4.69 3.50
C ALA A 36 22.09 5.61 2.35
N SER A 37 22.40 5.03 1.18
CA SER A 37 22.72 5.84 0.02
C SER A 37 21.49 6.67 -0.41
N PRO A 38 21.70 7.87 -0.98
CA PRO A 38 20.60 8.74 -1.43
C PRO A 38 19.61 8.01 -2.35
N SER A 39 20.10 7.24 -3.33
CA SER A 39 19.23 6.48 -4.24
C SER A 39 18.40 5.39 -3.55
N ARG A 40 18.85 4.87 -2.40
CA ARG A 40 18.06 3.91 -1.63
C ARG A 40 16.91 4.62 -0.91
N LEU A 41 17.15 5.81 -0.39
CA LEU A 41 16.10 6.64 0.20
C LEU A 41 15.06 7.02 -0.85
N GLU A 42 15.49 7.48 -2.02
CA GLU A 42 14.60 7.83 -3.14
C GLU A 42 13.67 6.65 -3.50
N ARG A 43 14.22 5.45 -3.69
CA ARG A 43 13.42 4.25 -3.97
C ARG A 43 12.41 3.92 -2.87
N ALA A 44 12.78 4.08 -1.60
CA ALA A 44 11.86 3.83 -0.50
C ALA A 44 10.72 4.85 -0.46
N LEU A 45 11.00 6.12 -0.81
CA LEU A 45 9.98 7.17 -0.94
C LEU A 45 9.04 6.90 -2.12
N GLU A 46 9.58 6.54 -3.29
CA GLU A 46 8.79 6.15 -4.46
C GLU A 46 7.86 4.97 -4.15
N ARG A 47 8.39 3.95 -3.45
CA ARG A 47 7.59 2.79 -3.02
C ARG A 47 6.51 3.18 -2.03
N LEU A 48 6.81 4.05 -1.07
CA LEU A 48 5.83 4.55 -0.11
C LEU A 48 4.72 5.33 -0.81
N GLU A 49 5.05 6.17 -1.78
CA GLU A 49 4.07 6.91 -2.57
C GLU A 49 3.17 5.96 -3.37
N ALA A 50 3.75 4.95 -4.05
CA ALA A 50 2.99 3.95 -4.79
C ALA A 50 2.00 3.20 -3.87
N ALA A 51 2.45 2.80 -2.67
CA ALA A 51 1.59 2.13 -1.69
C ALA A 51 0.46 3.05 -1.16
N GLN A 52 0.75 4.34 -0.95
CA GLN A 52 -0.28 5.33 -0.59
C GLN A 52 -1.31 5.52 -1.70
N GLN A 53 -0.87 5.62 -2.96
CA GLN A 53 -1.79 5.73 -4.10
C GLN A 53 -2.67 4.50 -4.24
N ALA A 54 -2.10 3.29 -4.07
CA ALA A 54 -2.86 2.04 -4.09
C ALA A 54 -3.92 2.03 -2.98
N SER A 55 -3.56 2.39 -1.74
CA SER A 55 -4.50 2.48 -0.62
C SER A 55 -5.64 3.47 -0.88
N ARG A 56 -5.35 4.66 -1.41
CA ARG A 56 -6.38 5.66 -1.75
C ARG A 56 -7.32 5.16 -2.85
N ARG A 57 -6.79 4.49 -3.88
CA ARG A 57 -7.60 3.92 -4.97
C ARG A 57 -8.55 2.85 -4.43
N THR A 58 -8.08 1.98 -3.53
CA THR A 58 -8.94 0.96 -2.94
C THR A 58 -10.02 1.57 -2.05
N LEU A 59 -9.67 2.56 -1.23
CA LEU A 59 -10.65 3.28 -0.40
C LEU A 59 -11.74 3.94 -1.26
N ALA A 60 -11.36 4.58 -2.36
CA ALA A 60 -12.29 5.21 -3.29
C ALA A 60 -13.20 4.20 -4.03
N GLN A 61 -12.79 2.94 -4.14
CA GLN A 61 -13.62 1.86 -4.72
C GLN A 61 -14.55 1.21 -3.69
N ALA A 62 -14.30 1.44 -2.39
CA ALA A 62 -15.09 0.88 -1.29
C ALA A 62 -16.17 1.85 -0.75
N ALA A 63 -16.10 3.14 -1.12
CA ALA A 63 -17.08 4.19 -0.78
C ALA A 63 -18.23 4.26 -1.79
#